data_AF-A0A7K4FNZ5-F1
#
_entry.id   AF-A0A7K4FNZ5-F1
#
_cell.length_a   1.000
_cell.length_b   1.000
_cell.length_c   1.000
_cell.angle_alpha   90.00
_cell.angle_beta   90.00
_cell.angle_gamma   90.00
#
_symmetry.space_group_name_H-M   'P 1'
#
loop_
_entity.id
_entity.type
_entity.pdbx_description
1 polymer ?
#
loop_
_entity_poly.entity_id
_entity_poly.type
_entity_poly.pdbx_seq_one_letter_code
_entity_poly.pdbx_strand_id
1 'polypeptide(L)'
;GVISDRIGRTLSTSIYLSISGTAAILIGLTYRAVPYITIILGIVWGITAIADSAQFSTAVTELSNDAIRGSALTFQMAVGFLITVGSIYAIDILRNIVGWHWAFSFLSIGAFAGMISMIRLRYKKESLLMCHGKR
;
A
#
# COMPACT_ATOMS: atom_id res chain seq x y z
N GLY A 1 4.24 11.61 7.15
CA GLY A 1 4.12 12.46 8.36
C GLY A 1 3.39 13.73 8.01
N VAL A 2 4.13 14.82 7.74
CA VAL A 2 3.59 16.19 7.64
C VAL A 2 2.43 16.37 6.64
N ILE A 3 2.52 15.81 5.43
CA ILE A 3 1.46 15.93 4.42
C ILE A 3 0.18 15.23 4.91
N SER A 4 0.34 14.06 5.52
CA SER A 4 -0.77 13.25 6.00
C SER A 4 -1.47 13.83 7.21
N ASP A 5 -0.72 14.52 8.08
CA ASP A 5 -1.29 15.24 9.22
C ASP A 5 -2.10 16.48 8.78
N ARG A 6 -1.90 16.97 7.54
CA ARG A 6 -2.66 18.10 6.98
C ARG A 6 -3.92 17.69 6.20
N ILE A 7 -3.83 16.68 5.34
CA ILE A 7 -4.91 16.31 4.42
C ILE A 7 -5.77 15.13 4.90
N GLY A 8 -5.44 14.54 6.05
CA GLY A 8 -6.11 13.36 6.59
C GLY A 8 -5.38 12.08 6.23
N ARG A 9 -5.32 11.17 7.21
CA ARG A 9 -4.60 9.89 7.13
C ARG A 9 -5.21 9.00 6.05
N THR A 10 -6.54 8.92 5.99
CA THR A 10 -7.30 8.12 5.02
C THR A 10 -7.10 8.57 3.58
N LEU A 11 -7.13 9.87 3.32
CA LEU A 11 -6.95 10.43 1.98
C LEU A 11 -5.52 10.21 1.48
N SER A 12 -4.52 10.48 2.34
CA SER A 12 -3.10 10.33 2.00
C SER A 12 -2.75 8.91 1.59
N THR A 13 -3.12 7.93 2.41
CA THR A 13 -2.85 6.51 2.11
C THR A 13 -3.57 6.08 0.83
N SER A 14 -4.79 6.55 0.58
CA SER A 14 -5.51 6.22 -0.66
C SER A 14 -4.80 6.78 -1.90
N ILE A 15 -4.25 8.00 -1.82
CA ILE A 15 -3.49 8.61 -2.93
C ILE A 15 -2.20 7.82 -3.20
N TYR A 16 -1.42 7.52 -2.16
CA TYR A 16 -0.17 6.77 -2.31
C TYR A 16 -0.41 5.36 -2.90
N LEU A 17 -1.44 4.65 -2.42
CA LEU A 17 -1.84 3.36 -2.97
C LEU A 17 -2.34 3.47 -4.42
N SER A 18 -3.03 4.55 -4.79
CA SER A 18 -3.46 4.78 -6.18
C SER A 18 -2.25 4.98 -7.10
N ILE A 19 -1.27 5.78 -6.68
CA ILE A 19 -0.05 6.04 -7.46
C ILE A 19 0.77 4.75 -7.58
N SER A 20 0.95 4.02 -6.48
CA SER A 20 1.68 2.75 -6.45
C SER A 20 1.01 1.68 -7.32
N GLY A 21 -0.31 1.50 -7.21
CA GLY A 21 -1.08 0.56 -8.02
C GLY A 21 -1.03 0.89 -9.52
N THR A 22 -1.16 2.17 -9.87
CA THR A 22 -1.06 2.63 -11.27
C THR A 22 0.35 2.45 -11.81
N ALA A 23 1.39 2.77 -11.03
CA ALA A 23 2.78 2.54 -11.41
C ALA A 23 3.06 1.05 -11.65
N ALA A 24 2.53 0.16 -10.82
CA ALA A 24 2.69 -1.30 -10.99
C ALA A 24 2.03 -1.83 -12.28
N ILE A 25 0.86 -1.28 -12.67
CA ILE A 25 0.24 -1.60 -13.97
C ILE A 25 1.12 -1.09 -15.11
N LEU A 26 1.55 0.16 -15.05
CA LEU A 26 2.34 0.79 -16.10
C LEU A 26 3.70 0.09 -16.29
N ILE A 27 4.35 -0.34 -15.21
CA ILE A 27 5.59 -1.14 -15.26
C ILE A 27 5.36 -2.43 -16.06
N GLY A 28 4.23 -3.10 -15.83
CA GLY A 28 3.89 -4.31 -16.58
C GLY A 28 3.70 -4.07 -18.08
N LEU A 29 3.11 -2.93 -18.45
CA LEU A 29 2.88 -2.53 -19.84
C LEU A 29 4.16 -2.02 -20.54
N THR A 30 5.07 -1.35 -19.83
CA THR A 30 6.30 -0.80 -20.40
C THR A 30 7.49 -1.75 -20.34
N TYR A 31 7.33 -2.90 -19.67
CA TYR A 31 8.36 -3.93 -19.56
C TYR A 31 8.83 -4.36 -20.97
N ARG A 32 10.15 -4.37 -21.19
CA ARG A 32 10.86 -4.56 -22.47
C ARG A 32 10.65 -3.52 -23.57
N ALA A 33 9.55 -2.77 -23.60
CA ALA A 33 9.31 -1.76 -24.64
C ALA A 33 10.16 -0.50 -24.45
N VAL A 34 10.18 0.08 -23.23
CA VAL A 34 10.92 1.32 -22.94
C VAL A 34 11.58 1.24 -21.56
N PRO A 35 12.84 0.76 -21.47
CA PRO A 35 13.52 0.50 -20.19
C PRO A 35 13.61 1.73 -19.28
N TYR A 36 13.85 2.91 -19.85
CA TYR A 36 13.96 4.17 -19.10
C TYR A 36 12.67 4.53 -18.36
N ILE A 37 11.51 4.37 -19.00
CA ILE A 37 10.21 4.64 -18.37
C ILE A 37 9.95 3.65 -17.23
N THR A 38 10.24 2.37 -17.46
CA THR A 38 10.10 1.32 -16.45
C THR A 38 10.95 1.60 -15.20
N ILE A 39 12.17 2.11 -15.36
CA ILE A 39 13.03 2.50 -14.23
C ILE A 39 12.42 3.67 -13.45
N ILE A 40 11.96 4.71 -14.14
CA ILE A 40 11.33 5.87 -13.50
C ILE A 40 10.09 5.43 -12.71
N LEU A 41 9.24 4.60 -13.32
CA LEU A 41 8.06 4.06 -12.65
C LEU A 41 8.44 3.19 -11.44
N GLY A 42 9.51 2.39 -11.54
CA GLY A 42 10.04 1.60 -10.43
C GLY A 42 10.50 2.46 -9.25
N ILE A 43 11.14 3.60 -9.53
CA ILE A 43 11.54 4.58 -8.50
C ILE A 43 10.29 5.18 -7.83
N VAL A 44 9.31 5.62 -8.62
CA VAL A 44 8.05 6.18 -8.10
C VAL A 44 7.32 5.14 -7.24
N TRP A 45 7.25 3.90 -7.71
CA TRP A 45 6.66 2.79 -6.96
C TRP A 45 7.40 2.54 -5.65
N GLY A 46 8.74 2.50 -5.64
CA GLY A 46 9.53 2.30 -4.43
C GLY A 46 9.31 3.41 -3.39
N ILE A 47 9.28 4.68 -3.82
CA ILE A 47 9.03 5.82 -2.92
C ILE A 47 7.61 5.74 -2.32
N THR A 48 6.62 5.43 -3.14
CA THR A 48 5.21 5.37 -2.69
C THR A 48 4.95 4.18 -1.76
N ALA A 49 5.52 3.01 -2.05
CA ALA A 49 5.41 1.84 -1.20
C ALA A 49 6.01 2.05 0.22
N ILE A 50 7.12 2.80 0.32
CA ILE A 50 7.71 3.15 1.62
C ILE A 50 6.78 4.07 2.41
N ALA A 51 6.14 5.04 1.74
CA ALA A 51 5.23 5.98 2.38
C ALA A 51 4.01 5.27 3.01
N ASP A 52 3.47 4.25 2.34
CA ASP A 52 2.30 3.49 2.81
C ASP A 52 2.54 2.79 4.16
N SER A 53 3.73 2.21 4.36
CA SER A 53 4.08 1.46 5.58
C SER A 53 4.01 2.35 6.84
N ALA A 54 4.51 3.59 6.75
CA ALA A 54 4.42 4.54 7.85
C ALA A 54 2.98 4.98 8.14
N GLN A 55 2.13 5.04 7.11
CA GLN A 55 0.73 5.42 7.27
C GLN A 55 -0.08 4.34 7.99
N PHE A 56 0.13 3.07 7.65
CA PHE A 56 -0.60 1.96 8.26
C PHE A 56 -0.25 1.76 9.73
N SER A 57 1.04 1.80 10.11
CA SER A 57 1.42 1.68 11.52
C SER A 57 0.84 2.82 12.36
N THR A 58 0.91 4.04 11.84
CA THR A 58 0.30 5.20 12.52
C THR A 58 -1.22 5.03 12.65
N ALA A 59 -1.89 4.56 11.60
CA ALA A 59 -3.32 4.29 11.62
C ALA A 59 -3.71 3.25 12.69
N VAL A 60 -2.97 2.14 12.78
CA VAL A 60 -3.20 1.12 13.81
C VAL A 60 -3.00 1.71 15.19
N THR A 61 -1.96 2.51 15.38
CA THR A 61 -1.70 3.12 16.69
C THR A 61 -2.73 4.15 17.14
N GLU A 62 -3.30 4.92 16.21
CA GLU A 62 -4.34 5.93 16.51
C GLU A 62 -5.70 5.28 16.79
N LEU A 63 -5.97 4.11 16.20
CA LEU A 63 -7.23 3.38 16.37
C LEU A 63 -7.20 2.36 17.53
N SER A 64 -6.00 1.94 17.97
CA SER A 64 -5.84 0.98 19.06
C SER A 64 -5.87 1.65 20.43
N ASN A 65 -6.51 1.01 21.40
CA ASN A 65 -6.38 1.39 22.81
C ASN A 65 -4.94 1.22 23.29
N ASP A 66 -4.45 2.14 24.14
CA ASP A 66 -3.07 2.18 24.62
C ASP A 66 -2.62 0.85 25.24
N ALA A 67 -3.52 0.16 25.92
CA ALA A 67 -3.23 -1.14 26.56
C ALA A 67 -2.86 -2.27 25.57
N ILE A 68 -3.32 -2.20 24.32
CA ILE A 68 -3.12 -3.27 23.31
C ILE A 68 -2.37 -2.78 22.06
N ARG A 69 -1.88 -1.53 22.07
CA ARG A 69 -1.19 -0.91 20.92
C ARG A 69 0.02 -1.71 20.45
N GLY A 70 0.81 -2.24 21.39
CA GLY A 70 1.95 -3.10 21.08
C GLY A 70 1.53 -4.39 20.38
N SER A 71 0.53 -5.10 20.92
CA SER A 71 0.00 -6.32 20.31
C SER A 71 -0.62 -6.08 18.94
N ALA A 72 -1.33 -4.97 18.75
CA ALA A 72 -1.92 -4.59 17.48
C ALA A 72 -0.86 -4.34 16.39
N LEU A 73 0.23 -3.63 16.73
CA LEU A 73 1.36 -3.42 15.83
C LEU A 73 2.06 -4.73 15.48
N THR A 74 2.33 -5.59 16.46
CA THR A 74 2.95 -6.90 16.20
C THR A 74 2.08 -7.76 15.28
N PHE A 75 0.77 -7.78 15.52
CA PHE A 75 -0.17 -8.50 14.65
C PHE A 75 -0.18 -7.95 13.22
N GLN A 76 -0.21 -6.62 13.07
CA GLN A 76 -0.11 -5.95 11.78
C GLN A 76 1.18 -6.36 11.04
N MET A 77 2.33 -6.32 11.71
CA MET A 77 3.60 -6.70 11.10
C MET A 77 3.64 -8.19 10.74
N ALA A 78 3.14 -9.07 11.60
CA ALA A 78 3.06 -10.51 11.33
C ALA A 78 2.22 -10.81 10.08
N VAL A 79 1.04 -10.19 9.97
CA VAL A 79 0.17 -10.31 8.79
C VAL A 79 0.87 -9.74 7.55
N GLY A 80 1.50 -8.58 7.67
CA GLY A 80 2.26 -7.96 6.57
C GLY A 80 3.39 -8.85 6.05
N PHE A 81 4.14 -9.49 6.96
CA PHE A 81 5.19 -10.44 6.60
C PHE A 81 4.62 -11.70 5.92
N LEU A 82 3.53 -12.27 6.43
CA LEU A 82 2.87 -13.43 5.81
C LEU A 82 2.40 -13.10 4.39
N ILE A 83 1.77 -11.94 4.18
CA ILE A 83 1.34 -11.48 2.85
C ILE A 83 2.57 -11.28 1.95
N THR A 84 3.66 -10.72 2.46
CA THR A 84 4.90 -10.51 1.68
C THR A 84 5.48 -11.85 1.22
N VAL A 85 5.63 -12.83 2.11
CA VAL A 85 6.14 -14.17 1.77
C VAL A 85 5.23 -14.85 0.74
N GLY A 86 3.91 -14.80 0.97
CA GLY A 86 2.93 -15.34 0.01
C GLY A 86 3.00 -14.66 -1.36
N SER A 87 3.21 -13.34 -1.37
CA SER A 87 3.32 -12.56 -2.62
C SER A 87 4.58 -12.91 -3.40
N ILE A 88 5.72 -13.11 -2.74
CA ILE A 88 6.97 -13.55 -3.39
C ILE A 88 6.76 -14.91 -4.06
N TYR A 89 6.14 -15.86 -3.36
CA TYR A 89 5.84 -17.18 -3.91
C TYR A 89 4.83 -17.11 -5.06
N ALA A 90 3.79 -16.28 -4.95
CA ALA A 90 2.81 -16.09 -6.00
C ALA A 90 3.42 -15.46 -7.27
N ILE A 91 4.30 -14.47 -7.12
CA ILE A 91 5.03 -13.88 -8.25
C ILE A 91 5.91 -14.92 -8.93
N ASP A 92 6.55 -15.80 -8.16
CA ASP A 92 7.39 -16.86 -8.72
C ASP A 92 6.58 -17.87 -9.56
N ILE A 93 5.37 -18.19 -9.15
CA ILE A 93 4.46 -19.01 -9.96
C ILE A 93 3.98 -18.23 -11.19
N LEU A 94 3.54 -16.98 -11.00
CA LEU A 94 2.99 -16.14 -12.06
C LEU A 94 4.01 -15.83 -13.16
N ARG A 95 5.27 -15.57 -12.81
CA ARG A 95 6.32 -15.32 -13.82
C ARG A 95 6.49 -16.51 -14.77
N ASN A 96 6.26 -17.74 -14.31
CA ASN A 96 6.40 -18.95 -15.11
C ASN A 96 5.22 -19.15 -16.07
N ILE A 97 4.04 -18.61 -15.74
CA ILE A 97 2.81 -18.77 -16.52
C ILE A 97 2.61 -17.60 -17.49
N VAL A 98 2.70 -16.37 -16.99
CA VAL A 98 2.34 -15.14 -17.73
C VAL A 98 3.54 -14.21 -17.98
N GLY A 99 4.73 -14.56 -17.50
CA GLY A 99 5.94 -13.75 -17.64
C GLY A 99 5.97 -12.52 -16.72
N TRP A 100 7.11 -11.84 -16.75
CA TRP A 100 7.37 -10.67 -15.90
C TRP A 100 6.47 -9.46 -16.18
N HIS A 101 5.94 -9.32 -17.41
CA HIS A 101 5.04 -8.24 -17.80
C HIS A 101 3.80 -8.21 -16.88
N TRP A 102 3.13 -9.35 -16.70
CA TRP A 102 1.89 -9.42 -15.91
C TRP A 102 2.12 -9.74 -14.44
N ALA A 103 3.23 -10.39 -14.10
CA ALA A 103 3.55 -10.73 -12.71
C ALA A 103 3.66 -9.47 -11.82
N PHE A 104 4.20 -8.36 -12.34
CA PHE A 104 4.28 -7.11 -11.57
C PHE A 104 2.93 -6.41 -11.45
N SER A 105 2.10 -6.46 -12.49
CA SER A 105 0.73 -5.92 -12.43
C SER A 105 -0.14 -6.62 -11.41
N PHE A 106 0.13 -7.88 -11.06
CA PHE A 106 -0.58 -8.60 -10.00
C PHE A 106 -0.47 -7.90 -8.62
N LEU A 107 0.67 -7.27 -8.33
CA LEU A 107 0.86 -6.50 -7.08
C LEU A 107 -0.09 -5.29 -6.98
N SER A 108 -0.53 -4.75 -8.12
CA SER A 108 -1.49 -3.63 -8.13
C SER A 108 -2.81 -4.01 -7.49
N ILE A 109 -3.21 -5.29 -7.55
CA ILE A 109 -4.44 -5.79 -6.92
C ILE A 109 -4.39 -5.55 -5.40
N GLY A 110 -3.25 -5.81 -4.77
CA GLY A 110 -3.04 -5.53 -3.35
C GLY A 110 -3.13 -4.04 -3.03
N ALA A 111 -2.52 -3.20 -3.87
CA ALA A 111 -2.58 -1.74 -3.71
C ALA A 111 -4.02 -1.20 -3.81
N PHE A 112 -4.79 -1.65 -4.81
CA PHE A 112 -6.20 -1.24 -4.97
C PHE A 112 -7.09 -1.79 -3.86
N ALA A 113 -6.88 -3.03 -3.41
CA ALA A 113 -7.60 -3.58 -2.26
C ALA A 113 -7.35 -2.75 -0.98
N GLY A 114 -6.09 -2.34 -0.75
CA GLY A 114 -5.73 -1.42 0.32
C GLY A 114 -6.41 -0.05 0.17
N MET A 115 -6.41 0.51 -1.04
CA MET A 115 -7.04 1.80 -1.33
C MET A 115 -8.54 1.76 -1.03
N ILE A 116 -9.25 0.74 -1.51
CA ILE A 116 -10.68 0.55 -1.24
C ILE A 116 -10.94 0.42 0.26
N SER A 117 -10.08 -0.31 0.97
CA SER A 117 -10.20 -0.48 2.43
C SER A 117 -10.03 0.85 3.17
N MET A 118 -9.08 1.68 2.76
CA MET A 118 -8.86 3.02 3.33
C MET A 118 -10.00 3.99 3.01
N ILE A 119 -10.54 3.94 1.79
CA ILE A 119 -11.73 4.71 1.40
C ILE A 119 -12.93 4.28 2.25
N ARG A 120 -13.16 2.97 2.43
CA ARG A 120 -14.23 2.47 3.31
C ARG A 120 -14.04 2.91 4.75
N LEU A 121 -12.81 2.90 5.25
CA LEU A 121 -12.48 3.39 6.60
C LEU A 121 -12.81 4.88 6.74
N ARG A 122 -12.57 5.70 5.70
CA ARG A 122 -12.92 7.13 5.70
C ARG A 122 -14.40 7.42 5.96
N TYR A 123 -15.30 6.53 5.54
CA TYR A 123 -16.74 6.69 5.75
C TYR A 123 -17.21 6.21 7.13
N LYS A 124 -16.39 5.45 7.85
CA LYS A 124 -16.69 4.97 9.19
C LYS A 124 -16.53 6.06 10.26
N LYS A 125 -17.20 5.92 11.41
CA LYS A 125 -17.12 6.90 12.52
C LYS A 125 -15.75 6.87 13.19
N GLU A 126 -15.13 5.70 13.19
CA GLU A 126 -13.80 5.42 13.70
C GLU A 126 -12.71 6.26 13.01
N SER A 127 -12.96 6.71 11.77
CA SER A 127 -12.06 7.63 11.08
C SER A 127 -11.89 8.97 11.81
N LEU A 128 -12.84 9.37 12.65
CA LEU A 128 -12.79 10.61 13.42
C LEU A 128 -11.77 10.53 14.57
N LEU A 129 -11.41 9.33 15.00
CA LEU A 129 -10.37 9.11 16.00
C LEU A 129 -8.97 9.29 15.42
N MET A 130 -8.85 9.30 14.08
CA MET A 130 -7.59 9.43 13.37
C MET A 130 -7.31 10.89 13.02
N CYS A 131 -6.03 11.30 13.04
CA CYS A 131 -5.58 12.62 12.59
C CYS A 131 -6.40 13.81 13.15
N HIS A 132 -6.76 13.77 14.44
CA HIS A 132 -7.60 14.78 15.11
C HIS A 132 -8.96 15.04 14.43
N GLY A 133 -9.54 14.03 13.76
CA GLY A 133 -10.85 14.14 13.11
C GLY A 133 -10.83 14.59 11.64
N LYS A 134 -9.65 14.76 11.04
CA LYS A 134 -9.50 15.14 9.62
C LYS A 134 -9.56 13.91 8.70
N ARG A 135 -10.47 13.95 7.70
CA ARG A 135 -10.78 12.86 6.77
C ARG A 135 -10.14 12.97 5.39
#